data_AF-B1XXT0-F1
#
_entry.id   AF-B1XXT0-F1
#
_cell.length_a   1.000
_cell.length_b   1.000
_cell.length_c   1.000
_cell.angle_alpha   90.00
_cell.angle_beta   90.00
_cell.angle_gamma   90.00
#
_symmetry.space_group_name_H-M   'P 1'
#
loop_
_entity.id
_entity.type
_entity.pdbx_description
1 polymer ?
#
loop_
_entity_poly.entity_id
_entity_poly.type
_entity_poly.pdbx_seq_one_letter_code
_entity_poly.pdbx_strand_id
1 'polypeptide(L)'
;MTEFAESLARKIGRIDALLFFVLWSCVGLASASHAWGAVPAIVFLLLPASALVGWRGAASVRLILAGAASLRRAAFEGFGWGIAFVSSIWLWGATNSAFAAGGALDGLSPLQSEFWYALSVTLLPALGIGGLLGAVHGIAFFYLNGWLVRANPSFHRTCAKSLAGR
;
A
#
# COMPACT_ATOMS: atom_id res chain seq x y z
N MET A 1 -3.48 26.56 -11.86
CA MET A 1 -2.68 25.31 -11.94
C MET A 1 -2.97 24.36 -10.78
N THR A 2 -3.15 24.85 -9.56
CA THR A 2 -3.36 24.04 -8.34
C THR A 2 -4.61 23.16 -8.38
N GLU A 3 -5.74 23.69 -8.84
CA GLU A 3 -7.01 22.94 -8.89
C GLU A 3 -6.98 21.77 -9.89
N PHE A 4 -6.37 21.97 -11.05
CA PHE A 4 -6.18 20.91 -12.05
C PHE A 4 -5.23 19.82 -11.53
N ALA A 5 -4.10 20.21 -10.94
CA ALA A 5 -3.14 19.27 -10.34
C ALA A 5 -3.81 18.41 -9.26
N GLU A 6 -4.66 19.03 -8.43
CA GLU A 6 -5.37 18.34 -7.37
C GLU A 6 -6.48 17.41 -7.90
N SER A 7 -7.19 17.81 -8.95
CA SER A 7 -8.14 16.94 -9.64
C SER A 7 -7.45 15.72 -10.27
N LEU A 8 -6.31 15.93 -10.94
CA LEU A 8 -5.51 14.86 -11.54
C LEU A 8 -4.95 13.90 -10.48
N ALA A 9 -4.38 14.44 -9.40
CA ALA A 9 -3.85 13.65 -8.29
C ALA A 9 -4.94 12.75 -7.67
N ARG A 10 -6.14 13.30 -7.40
CA ARG A 10 -7.26 12.51 -6.88
C ARG A 10 -7.73 11.43 -7.86
N LYS A 11 -7.77 11.74 -9.16
CA LYS A 11 -8.16 10.75 -10.19
C LYS A 11 -7.17 9.58 -10.24
N ILE A 12 -5.88 9.87 -10.33
CA ILE A 12 -4.84 8.82 -10.37
C ILE A 12 -4.81 8.04 -9.06
N GLY A 13 -4.93 8.71 -7.91
CA GLY A 13 -5.05 8.03 -6.62
C GLY A 13 -6.21 7.03 -6.56
N ARG A 14 -7.38 7.37 -7.14
CA ARG A 14 -8.51 6.42 -7.24
C ARG A 14 -8.18 5.22 -8.14
N ILE A 15 -7.41 5.42 -9.21
CA ILE A 15 -6.95 4.34 -10.08
C ILE A 15 -6.01 3.40 -9.29
N ASP A 16 -5.04 3.96 -8.57
CA ASP A 16 -4.10 3.17 -7.75
C ASP A 16 -4.83 2.36 -6.68
N ALA A 17 -5.80 2.97 -5.98
CA ALA A 17 -6.65 2.27 -5.01
C ALA A 17 -7.41 1.11 -5.65
N LEU A 18 -8.04 1.34 -6.82
CA LEU A 18 -8.82 0.33 -7.52
C LEU A 18 -7.94 -0.83 -8.01
N LEU A 19 -6.79 -0.51 -8.61
CA LEU A 19 -5.84 -1.52 -9.08
C LEU A 19 -5.33 -2.38 -7.94
N PHE A 20 -4.94 -1.76 -6.83
CA PHE A 20 -4.51 -2.48 -5.63
C PHE A 20 -5.63 -3.38 -5.08
N PHE A 21 -6.83 -2.82 -4.92
CA PHE A 21 -7.97 -3.56 -4.38
C PHE A 21 -8.32 -4.77 -5.25
N VAL A 22 -8.43 -4.58 -6.56
CA VAL A 22 -8.78 -5.66 -7.51
C VAL A 22 -7.70 -6.72 -7.53
N LEU A 23 -6.43 -6.34 -7.68
CA LEU A 23 -5.31 -7.28 -7.74
C LEU A 23 -5.27 -8.16 -6.48
N TRP A 24 -5.29 -7.55 -5.30
CA TRP A 24 -5.18 -8.29 -4.06
C TRP A 24 -6.46 -9.02 -3.66
N SER A 25 -7.64 -8.56 -4.11
CA SER A 25 -8.87 -9.33 -3.96
C SER A 25 -8.82 -10.61 -4.79
N CYS A 26 -8.30 -10.54 -6.02
CA CYS A 26 -8.09 -11.72 -6.86
C CYS A 26 -7.09 -12.70 -6.22
N VAL A 27 -5.96 -12.19 -5.71
CA VAL A 27 -4.97 -13.02 -5.00
C VAL A 27 -5.58 -13.64 -3.74
N GLY A 28 -6.31 -12.87 -2.95
CA GLY A 28 -6.97 -13.33 -1.73
C GLY A 28 -8.02 -14.41 -2.00
N LEU A 29 -8.86 -14.22 -3.02
CA LEU A 29 -9.84 -15.22 -3.44
C LEU A 29 -9.20 -16.49 -3.99
N ALA A 30 -8.15 -16.36 -4.81
CA ALA A 30 -7.41 -17.51 -5.35
C ALA A 30 -6.66 -18.30 -4.28
N SER A 31 -6.26 -17.64 -3.18
CA SER A 31 -5.52 -18.25 -2.08
C SER A 31 -6.42 -18.82 -0.99
N ALA A 32 -7.72 -18.49 -1.00
CA ALA A 32 -8.65 -18.93 0.02
C ALA A 32 -9.20 -20.33 -0.30
N SER A 33 -9.18 -21.22 0.70
CA SER A 33 -9.82 -22.54 0.59
C SER A 33 -11.33 -22.45 0.38
N HIS A 34 -11.96 -21.37 0.86
CA HIS A 34 -13.37 -21.07 0.66
C HIS A 34 -13.56 -19.56 0.42
N ALA A 35 -14.34 -19.19 -0.59
CA ALA A 35 -14.57 -17.78 -0.96
C ALA A 35 -15.10 -16.93 0.22
N TRP A 36 -15.97 -17.49 1.06
CA TRP A 36 -16.53 -16.82 2.22
C TRP A 36 -15.49 -16.47 3.29
N GLY A 37 -14.43 -17.26 3.41
CA GLY A 37 -13.32 -16.99 4.35
C GLY A 37 -12.45 -15.81 3.91
N ALA A 38 -12.43 -15.47 2.61
CA ALA A 38 -11.69 -14.32 2.08
C ALA A 38 -12.41 -12.99 2.30
N VAL A 39 -13.75 -13.00 2.36
CA VAL A 39 -14.57 -11.79 2.42
C VAL A 39 -14.19 -10.87 3.60
N PRO A 40 -14.01 -11.36 4.85
CA PRO A 40 -13.59 -10.51 5.95
C PRO A 40 -12.24 -9.84 5.70
N ALA A 41 -11.26 -10.58 5.16
CA ALA A 41 -9.94 -10.01 4.84
C ALA A 41 -10.04 -8.94 3.74
N ILE A 42 -10.86 -9.18 2.72
CA ILE A 42 -11.10 -8.20 1.65
C ILE A 42 -11.73 -6.91 2.21
N VAL A 43 -12.75 -7.04 3.05
CA VAL A 43 -13.48 -5.89 3.59
C VAL A 43 -12.67 -5.13 4.64
N PHE A 44 -12.07 -5.83 5.61
CA PHE A 44 -11.45 -5.18 6.76
C PHE A 44 -9.97 -4.86 6.58
N LEU A 45 -9.27 -5.52 5.66
CA LEU A 45 -7.84 -5.28 5.41
C LEU A 45 -7.61 -4.62 4.04
N LEU A 46 -8.16 -5.18 2.96
CA LEU A 46 -7.89 -4.66 1.62
C LEU A 46 -8.58 -3.33 1.35
N LEU A 47 -9.79 -3.10 1.85
CA LEU A 47 -10.47 -1.82 1.64
C LEU A 47 -9.71 -0.65 2.28
N PRO A 48 -9.33 -0.67 3.58
CA PRO A 48 -8.51 0.39 4.16
C PRO A 48 -7.13 0.52 3.50
N ALA A 49 -6.48 -0.60 3.18
CA ALA A 49 -5.19 -0.58 2.49
C ALA A 49 -5.31 0.06 1.10
N SER A 50 -6.38 -0.21 0.36
CA SER A 50 -6.62 0.39 -0.95
C SER A 50 -6.83 1.91 -0.86
N ALA A 51 -7.55 2.38 0.16
CA ALA A 51 -7.75 3.80 0.39
C ALA A 51 -6.42 4.51 0.70
N LEU A 52 -5.57 3.87 1.52
CA LEU A 52 -4.23 4.35 1.82
C LEU A 52 -3.34 4.39 0.57
N VAL A 53 -3.37 3.33 -0.26
CA VAL A 53 -2.66 3.29 -1.55
C VAL A 53 -3.13 4.42 -2.46
N GLY A 54 -4.44 4.70 -2.51
CA GLY A 54 -4.96 5.79 -3.32
C GLY A 54 -4.54 7.18 -2.83
N TRP A 55 -4.54 7.40 -1.52
CA TRP A 55 -3.98 8.63 -0.94
C TRP A 55 -2.49 8.78 -1.28
N ARG A 56 -1.71 7.71 -1.18
CA ARG A 56 -0.29 7.70 -1.56
C ARG A 56 -0.09 7.94 -3.05
N GLY A 57 -0.93 7.37 -3.90
CA GLY A 57 -0.94 7.62 -5.34
C GLY A 57 -1.13 9.10 -5.65
N ALA A 58 -2.12 9.74 -5.02
CA ALA A 58 -2.34 11.18 -5.14
C ALA A 58 -1.13 12.00 -4.65
N ALA A 59 -0.53 11.63 -3.51
CA ALA A 59 0.68 12.29 -3.00
C ALA A 59 1.87 12.13 -3.96
N SER A 60 2.06 10.95 -4.53
CA SER A 60 3.10 10.66 -5.53
C SER A 60 2.92 11.53 -6.79
N VAL A 61 1.70 11.67 -7.29
CA VAL A 61 1.40 12.56 -8.43
C VAL A 61 1.73 14.02 -8.13
N ARG A 62 1.40 14.51 -6.93
CA ARG A 62 1.77 15.87 -6.52
C ARG A 62 3.28 16.08 -6.54
N LEU A 63 4.05 15.09 -6.08
CA LEU A 63 5.51 15.12 -6.14
C LEU A 63 6.05 15.09 -7.57
N ILE A 64 5.44 14.28 -8.46
CA ILE A 64 5.81 14.22 -9.88
C ILE A 64 5.59 15.57 -10.54
N LEU A 65 4.42 16.18 -10.32
CA LEU A 65 4.08 17.49 -10.88
C LEU A 65 4.97 18.61 -10.34
N ALA A 66 5.47 18.47 -9.10
CA ALA A 66 6.42 19.40 -8.50
C ALA A 66 7.89 19.16 -8.91
N GLY A 67 8.18 18.12 -9.70
CA GLY A 67 9.55 17.73 -10.04
C GLY A 67 10.37 17.17 -8.88
N ALA A 68 9.71 16.82 -7.76
CA ALA A 68 10.33 16.37 -6.52
C ALA A 68 10.23 14.84 -6.30
N ALA A 69 9.70 14.11 -7.28
CA ALA A 69 9.54 12.66 -7.20
C ALA A 69 10.85 11.93 -7.52
N SER A 70 11.16 10.88 -6.75
CA SER A 70 12.31 10.02 -7.01
C SER A 70 11.97 8.54 -6.81
N LEU A 71 12.56 7.68 -7.62
CA LEU A 71 12.38 6.23 -7.55
C LEU A 71 12.81 5.68 -6.20
N ARG A 72 13.95 6.16 -5.68
CA ARG A 72 14.48 5.77 -4.37
C ARG A 72 13.45 6.05 -3.27
N ARG A 73 12.88 7.24 -3.25
CA ARG A 73 11.83 7.60 -2.29
C ARG A 73 10.62 6.69 -2.41
N ALA A 74 10.15 6.44 -3.63
CA ALA A 74 9.01 5.56 -3.87
C ALA A 74 9.26 4.13 -3.34
N ALA A 75 10.46 3.58 -3.56
CA ALA A 75 10.85 2.27 -3.07
C ALA A 75 10.92 2.21 -1.53
N PHE A 76 11.57 3.18 -0.88
CA PHE A 76 11.70 3.20 0.59
C PHE A 76 10.38 3.44 1.30
N GLU A 77 9.55 4.38 0.81
CA GLU A 77 8.22 4.56 1.35
C GLU A 77 7.37 3.30 1.11
N GLY A 78 7.45 2.70 -0.10
CA GLY A 78 6.84 1.41 -0.40
C GLY A 78 7.20 0.34 0.63
N PHE A 79 8.49 0.18 0.91
CA PHE A 79 9.02 -0.76 1.89
C PHE A 79 8.47 -0.53 3.29
N GLY A 80 8.55 0.71 3.79
CA GLY A 80 8.06 1.06 5.13
C GLY A 80 6.56 0.80 5.29
N TRP A 81 5.76 1.12 4.27
CA TRP A 81 4.32 0.84 4.30
C TRP A 81 3.99 -0.65 4.18
N GLY A 82 4.78 -1.42 3.44
CA GLY A 82 4.67 -2.88 3.40
C GLY A 82 4.91 -3.52 4.76
N ILE A 83 5.95 -3.07 5.48
CA ILE A 83 6.22 -3.47 6.87
C ILE A 83 5.05 -3.08 7.76
N ALA A 84 4.59 -1.82 7.70
CA ALA A 84 3.50 -1.33 8.55
C ALA A 84 2.20 -2.12 8.35
N PHE A 85 1.90 -2.50 7.11
CA PHE A 85 0.74 -3.31 6.78
C PHE A 85 0.83 -4.72 7.39
N VAL A 86 1.97 -5.40 7.22
CA VAL A 86 2.18 -6.73 7.81
C VAL A 86 2.17 -6.68 9.34
N SER A 87 2.82 -5.69 9.95
CA SER A 87 2.77 -5.48 11.40
C SER A 87 1.33 -5.29 11.90
N SER A 88 0.50 -4.55 11.16
CA SER A 88 -0.90 -4.33 11.52
C SER A 88 -1.72 -5.61 11.46
N ILE A 89 -1.53 -6.44 10.43
CA ILE A 89 -2.17 -7.75 10.30
C ILE A 89 -1.72 -8.68 11.43
N TRP A 90 -0.41 -8.71 11.71
CA TRP A 90 0.13 -9.56 12.77
C TRP A 90 -0.41 -9.15 14.14
N LEU A 91 -0.45 -7.84 14.44
CA LEU A 91 -1.06 -7.32 15.66
C LEU A 91 -2.55 -7.68 15.74
N TRP A 92 -3.29 -7.55 14.64
CA TRP A 92 -4.70 -7.96 14.59
C TRP A 92 -4.88 -9.46 14.87
N GLY A 93 -4.03 -10.31 14.29
CA GLY A 93 -4.04 -11.75 14.55
C GLY A 93 -3.70 -12.08 16.00
N ALA A 94 -2.69 -11.41 16.56
CA ALA A 94 -2.24 -11.58 17.95
C ALA A 94 -3.27 -11.10 18.97
N THR A 95 -3.99 -9.99 18.70
CA THR A 95 -5.08 -9.55 19.58
C THR A 95 -6.24 -10.52 19.53
N ASN A 96 -6.60 -11.04 18.36
CA ASN A 96 -7.69 -12.01 18.24
C ASN A 96 -7.38 -13.33 18.96
N SER A 97 -6.13 -13.80 18.89
CA SER A 97 -5.70 -14.97 19.69
C SER A 97 -5.65 -14.66 21.18
N ALA A 98 -5.31 -13.43 21.59
CA ALA A 98 -5.35 -13.00 22.99
C ALA A 98 -6.77 -12.87 23.58
N PHE A 99 -7.78 -12.64 22.73
CA PHE A 99 -9.19 -12.59 23.14
C PHE A 99 -9.87 -13.98 23.07
N ALA A 100 -9.44 -14.86 22.16
CA ALA A 100 -10.03 -16.18 21.97
C ALA A 100 -9.38 -17.28 22.84
N ALA A 101 -8.09 -17.17 23.13
CA ALA A 101 -7.38 -17.91 24.16
C ALA A 101 -6.97 -16.89 25.22
N GLY A 102 -7.03 -17.21 26.51
CA GLY A 102 -6.66 -16.30 27.60
C GLY A 102 -5.19 -15.85 27.66
N GLY A 103 -4.49 -15.78 26.53
CA GLY A 103 -3.14 -15.22 26.38
C GLY A 103 -2.75 -15.08 24.91
N ALA A 104 -2.27 -13.90 24.52
CA ALA A 104 -1.61 -13.71 23.23
C ALA A 104 -0.40 -14.65 23.17
N LEU A 105 -0.29 -15.49 22.13
CA LEU A 105 0.80 -16.48 21.93
C LEU A 105 0.76 -17.72 22.84
N ASP A 106 -0.41 -18.31 23.09
CA ASP A 106 -0.55 -19.47 24.00
C ASP A 106 0.04 -19.22 25.41
N GLY A 107 0.10 -17.95 25.83
CA GLY A 107 0.70 -17.55 27.11
C GLY A 107 2.23 -17.42 27.10
N LEU A 108 2.88 -17.42 25.93
CA LEU A 108 4.32 -17.21 25.83
C LEU A 108 4.72 -15.78 26.22
N SER A 109 5.52 -15.66 27.28
CA SER A 109 6.06 -14.39 27.75
C SER A 109 7.23 -13.94 26.88
N PRO A 110 7.46 -12.63 26.66
CA PRO A 110 8.71 -12.11 26.09
C PRO A 110 9.98 -12.51 26.85
N LEU A 111 9.85 -13.09 28.04
CA LEU A 111 10.96 -13.64 28.82
C LEU A 111 11.34 -15.08 28.41
N GLN A 112 10.54 -15.74 27.57
CA GLN A 112 10.76 -17.11 27.12
C GLN A 112 11.44 -17.13 25.75
N SER A 113 12.38 -18.07 25.53
CA SER A 113 13.11 -18.18 24.26
C SER A 113 12.20 -18.59 23.10
N GLU A 114 11.13 -19.32 23.39
CA GLU A 114 10.12 -19.80 22.46
C GLU A 114 9.33 -18.64 21.85
N PHE A 115 9.09 -17.57 22.62
CA PHE A 115 8.50 -16.33 22.12
C PHE A 115 9.38 -15.71 21.03
N TRP A 116 10.67 -15.53 21.32
CA TRP A 116 11.62 -14.93 20.38
C TRP A 116 11.87 -15.82 19.18
N TYR A 117 11.90 -17.14 19.39
CA TYR A 117 11.98 -18.11 18.31
C TYR A 117 10.78 -17.97 17.38
N ALA A 118 9.55 -17.98 17.91
CA ALA A 118 8.33 -17.79 17.13
C ALA A 118 8.34 -16.47 16.35
N LEU A 119 8.74 -15.36 16.99
CA LEU A 119 8.88 -14.05 16.33
C LEU A 119 9.91 -14.08 15.19
N SER A 120 11.04 -14.76 15.41
CA SER A 120 12.13 -14.86 14.44
C SER A 120 11.81 -15.71 13.21
N VAL A 121 10.97 -16.74 13.36
CA VAL A 121 10.61 -17.64 12.24
C VAL A 121 9.30 -17.25 11.55
N THR A 122 8.48 -16.40 12.16
CA THR A 122 7.19 -15.98 11.58
C THR A 122 7.18 -14.49 11.21
N LEU A 123 7.20 -13.60 12.20
CA LEU A 123 7.01 -12.17 11.99
C LEU A 123 8.17 -11.56 11.22
N LEU A 124 9.42 -11.80 11.61
CA LEU A 124 10.59 -11.21 10.95
C LEU A 124 10.65 -11.52 9.44
N PRO A 125 10.50 -12.79 9.01
CA PRO A 125 10.38 -13.13 7.60
C PRO A 125 9.18 -12.46 6.92
N ALA A 126 8.02 -12.43 7.57
CA ALA A 126 6.82 -11.80 7.03
C ALA A 126 7.02 -10.28 6.84
N LEU A 127 7.69 -9.58 7.76
CA LEU A 127 8.05 -8.17 7.63
C LEU A 127 9.02 -7.96 6.47
N GLY A 128 10.01 -8.85 6.31
CA GLY A 128 10.93 -8.81 5.17
C GLY A 128 10.21 -8.93 3.83
N ILE A 129 9.33 -9.94 3.69
CA ILE A 129 8.53 -10.15 2.48
C ILE A 129 7.57 -8.99 2.25
N GLY A 130 6.84 -8.56 3.28
CA GLY A 130 5.91 -7.43 3.22
C GLY A 130 6.60 -6.14 2.79
N GLY A 131 7.78 -5.86 3.35
CA GLY A 131 8.61 -4.74 2.95
C GLY A 131 9.04 -4.83 1.49
N LEU A 132 9.56 -5.97 1.03
CA LEU A 132 9.97 -6.14 -0.35
C LEU A 132 8.79 -5.98 -1.33
N LEU A 133 7.64 -6.60 -1.04
CA LEU A 133 6.43 -6.43 -1.84
C LEU A 133 5.94 -4.98 -1.85
N GLY A 134 6.01 -4.29 -0.70
CA GLY A 134 5.70 -2.88 -0.59
C GLY A 134 6.63 -2.01 -1.45
N ALA A 135 7.93 -2.32 -1.48
CA ALA A 135 8.90 -1.62 -2.31
C ALA A 135 8.60 -1.81 -3.80
N VAL A 136 8.28 -3.04 -4.21
CA VAL A 136 7.87 -3.36 -5.59
C VAL A 136 6.61 -2.57 -5.97
N HIS A 137 5.60 -2.50 -5.09
CA HIS A 137 4.41 -1.68 -5.32
C HIS A 137 4.73 -0.20 -5.45
N GLY A 138 5.59 0.34 -4.57
CA GLY A 138 6.04 1.72 -4.63
C GLY A 138 6.71 2.06 -5.97
N ILE A 139 7.57 1.17 -6.45
CA ILE A 139 8.23 1.30 -7.76
C ILE A 139 7.22 1.22 -8.91
N ALA A 140 6.33 0.22 -8.89
CA ALA A 140 5.33 0.02 -9.95
C ALA A 140 4.40 1.24 -10.08
N PHE A 141 3.87 1.74 -8.97
CA PHE A 141 3.01 2.93 -8.97
C PHE A 141 3.77 4.20 -9.34
N PHE A 142 5.06 4.32 -9.00
CA PHE A 142 5.87 5.46 -9.46
C PHE A 142 5.91 5.54 -10.99
N TYR A 143 6.20 4.42 -11.67
CA TYR A 143 6.22 4.37 -13.13
C TYR A 143 4.83 4.57 -13.74
N LEU A 144 3.82 3.90 -13.19
CA LEU A 144 2.43 4.03 -13.65
C LEU A 144 1.95 5.48 -13.55
N ASN A 145 2.18 6.14 -12.41
CA ASN A 145 1.73 7.50 -12.16
C ASN A 145 2.47 8.49 -13.06
N GLY A 146 3.77 8.30 -13.25
CA GLY A 146 4.54 9.08 -14.21
C GLY A 146 3.99 8.95 -15.63
N TRP A 147 3.61 7.73 -16.04
CA TRP A 147 2.99 7.50 -17.34
C TRP A 147 1.59 8.13 -17.45
N LEU A 148 0.72 7.94 -16.46
CA LEU A 148 -0.64 8.52 -16.42
C LEU A 148 -0.63 10.05 -16.45
N VAL A 149 0.33 10.68 -15.78
CA VAL A 149 0.52 12.14 -15.85
C VAL A 149 0.89 12.58 -17.27
N ARG A 150 1.86 11.90 -17.91
CA ARG A 150 2.30 12.22 -19.29
C ARG A 150 1.23 11.94 -20.33
N ALA A 151 0.43 10.89 -20.14
CA ALA A 151 -0.63 10.49 -21.05
C ALA A 151 -1.86 11.40 -20.96
N ASN A 152 -1.93 12.32 -19.99
CA ASN A 152 -3.10 13.18 -19.83
C ASN A 152 -3.05 14.41 -20.76
N PRO A 153 -3.93 14.52 -21.77
CA PRO A 153 -3.91 15.61 -22.75
C PRO A 153 -4.20 16.99 -22.14
N SER A 154 -4.88 17.05 -21.00
CA SER A 154 -5.18 18.30 -20.29
C SER A 154 -3.92 18.93 -19.67
N PHE A 155 -2.94 18.10 -19.31
CA PHE A 155 -1.63 18.56 -18.82
C PHE A 155 -0.88 19.29 -19.94
N HIS A 156 -0.85 18.71 -21.15
CA HIS A 156 -0.21 19.32 -22.33
C HIS A 156 -0.84 20.67 -22.71
N ARG A 157 -2.18 20.78 -22.69
CA ARG A 157 -2.87 22.06 -22.95
C ARG A 157 -2.54 23.15 -21.92
N THR A 158 -2.40 22.77 -20.65
CA THR A 158 -2.10 23.73 -19.57
C THR A 158 -0.66 24.21 -19.66
N CYS A 159 0.28 23.31 -19.98
CA CYS A 159 1.68 23.65 -20.23
C CYS A 159 1.82 24.56 -21.47
N ALA A 160 1.14 24.22 -22.57
CA ALA A 160 1.14 25.03 -23.79
C ALA A 160 0.58 26.45 -23.57
N LYS A 161 -0.50 26.60 -22.80
CA LYS A 161 -1.05 27.92 -22.42
C LYS A 161 -0.08 28.74 -21.55
N SER A 162 0.64 28.08 -20.63
CA SER A 162 1.65 28.75 -19.80
C SER A 162 2.86 29.24 -20.59
N LEU A 163 3.21 28.53 -21.68
CA LEU A 163 4.32 28.90 -22.56
C LEU A 163 3.95 29.99 -23.55
N ALA A 164 2.69 30.03 -24.02
CA ALA A 164 2.19 31.05 -24.95
C ALA A 164 1.87 32.41 -24.31
N GLY A 165 1.82 32.48 -22.97
CA GLY A 165 1.58 33.71 -22.21
C GLY A 165 2.86 34.36 -21.63
N ARG A 166 4.03 33.88 -22.05
CA ARG A 166 5.35 34.49 -21.80
C ARG A 166 5.92 34.98 -23.12
#